data_AF-A0A0N4TP39-F1
#
_entry.id   AF-A0A0N4TP39-F1
#
_cell.length_a   1.000
_cell.length_b   1.000
_cell.length_c   1.000
_cell.angle_alpha   90.00
_cell.angle_beta   90.00
_cell.angle_gamma   90.00
#
_symmetry.space_group_name_H-M   'P 1'
#
loop_
_entity.id
_entity.type
_entity.pdbx_description
1 polymer ?
#
loop_
_entity_poly.entity_id
_entity_poly.type
_entity_poly.pdbx_seq_one_letter_code
_entity_poly.pdbx_strand_id
1 'polypeptide(L)'
;MIARQSLGNMWIIVSNTKGEPPTCGCKHGDKPPPPRVMVDEWIDLWPDKKLNKALNKNLNTHQGENPEQYVALWYQQGEPVMQLILVGIKTHSLQIFIELPDFVRGYDYDWKLFSLCALFGEKEWFSVHVDRKDIISPCADIRNKKASAAFGGKEHIMGPSVQKQMVLCPKDLATNLINCKRPPLNEWSFVTNL
;
A
#
# COMPACT_ATOMS: atom_id res chain seq x y z
N MET A 1 -19.04 -6.48 27.41
CA MET A 1 -18.43 -7.78 27.78
C MET A 1 -18.57 -8.69 26.58
N ILE A 2 -17.47 -9.20 26.02
CA ILE A 2 -17.52 -10.16 24.92
C ILE A 2 -17.61 -11.56 25.54
N ALA A 3 -18.62 -12.34 25.14
CA ALA A 3 -18.87 -13.67 25.72
C ALA A 3 -17.91 -14.73 25.15
N ARG A 4 -17.68 -15.81 25.91
CA ARG A 4 -16.70 -16.87 25.61
C ARG A 4 -16.91 -17.55 24.25
N GLN A 5 -18.15 -17.63 23.77
CA GLN A 5 -18.50 -18.25 22.48
C GLN A 5 -18.13 -17.38 21.26
N SER A 6 -17.92 -16.07 21.45
CA SER A 6 -17.57 -15.12 20.38
C SER A 6 -16.07 -14.90 20.20
N LEU A 7 -15.21 -15.66 20.89
CA LEU A 7 -13.75 -15.50 20.84
C LEU A 7 -13.05 -16.41 19.80
N GLY A 8 -13.75 -17.36 19.19
CA GLY A 8 -13.14 -18.41 18.35
C GLY A 8 -12.34 -17.91 17.13
N ASN A 9 -12.68 -16.73 16.60
CA ASN A 9 -12.03 -16.14 15.43
C ASN A 9 -11.14 -14.93 15.78
N MET A 10 -10.84 -14.71 17.07
CA MET A 10 -9.94 -13.63 17.48
C MET A 10 -8.48 -14.07 17.39
N TRP A 11 -7.63 -13.18 16.91
CA TRP A 11 -6.20 -13.43 16.80
C TRP A 11 -5.47 -13.02 18.08
N ILE A 12 -4.51 -13.84 18.49
CA ILE A 12 -3.58 -13.53 19.58
C ILE A 12 -2.15 -13.58 19.07
N ILE A 13 -1.26 -12.79 19.67
CA ILE A 13 0.16 -12.82 19.34
C ILE A 13 0.81 -13.96 20.11
N VAL A 14 1.53 -14.83 19.40
CA VAL A 14 2.31 -15.92 19.99
C VAL A 14 3.76 -15.76 19.59
N SER A 15 4.67 -15.89 20.56
CA SER A 15 6.10 -16.00 20.26
C SER A 15 6.40 -17.37 19.70
N ASN A 16 6.74 -17.45 18.41
CA ASN A 16 7.18 -18.70 17.81
C ASN A 16 8.64 -18.97 18.19
N THR A 17 8.87 -20.01 19.00
CA THR A 17 10.20 -20.40 19.49
C THR A 17 10.88 -21.44 18.61
N LYS A 18 10.22 -21.93 17.55
CA LYS A 18 10.75 -22.94 16.64
C LYS A 18 10.49 -22.58 15.17
N GLY A 19 11.54 -22.66 14.36
CA GLY A 19 11.46 -22.31 12.94
C GLY A 19 11.47 -20.80 12.72
N GLU A 20 11.29 -20.40 11.47
CA GLU A 20 11.36 -19.01 11.01
C GLU A 20 9.99 -18.55 10.48
N PRO A 21 9.74 -17.23 10.39
CA PRO A 21 8.56 -16.72 9.70
C PRO A 21 8.47 -17.26 8.25
N PRO A 22 7.25 -17.41 7.69
CA PRO A 22 7.06 -18.01 6.35
C PRO A 22 7.88 -17.36 5.23
N THR A 23 8.16 -16.06 5.34
CA THR A 23 8.82 -15.25 4.31
C THR A 23 10.29 -14.97 4.61
N CYS A 24 10.88 -15.68 5.59
CA CYS A 24 12.27 -15.48 5.98
C CYS A 24 13.24 -15.84 4.84
N GLY A 25 14.08 -14.87 4.43
CA GLY A 25 15.06 -15.03 3.37
C GLY A 25 16.40 -15.64 3.81
N CYS A 26 16.58 -15.95 5.10
CA CYS A 26 17.88 -16.31 5.66
C CYS A 26 18.43 -17.65 5.15
N LYS A 27 17.57 -18.57 4.69
CA LYS A 27 17.96 -19.86 4.07
C LYS A 27 16.88 -20.36 3.09
N HIS A 28 17.06 -20.10 1.80
CA HIS A 28 16.31 -20.74 0.71
C HIS A 28 16.81 -22.19 0.52
N GLY A 29 16.56 -23.06 1.51
CA GLY A 29 16.65 -24.50 1.29
C GLY A 29 15.44 -25.01 0.50
N ASP A 30 15.31 -26.33 0.35
CA ASP A 30 14.24 -27.07 -0.38
C ASP A 30 12.81 -26.89 0.18
N LYS A 31 12.53 -25.79 0.88
CA LYS A 31 11.19 -25.48 1.37
C LYS A 31 10.31 -25.11 0.16
N PRO A 32 9.06 -25.59 0.12
CA PRO A 32 8.10 -25.10 -0.87
C PRO A 32 7.98 -23.58 -0.77
N PRO A 33 7.77 -22.89 -1.89
CA PRO A 33 7.64 -21.44 -1.90
C PRO A 33 6.51 -21.02 -0.94
N PRO A 34 6.71 -19.97 -0.13
CA PRO A 34 5.69 -19.52 0.80
C PRO A 34 4.45 -19.03 0.05
N PRO A 35 3.26 -19.06 0.69
CA PRO A 35 2.10 -18.35 0.17
C PRO A 35 2.46 -16.90 -0.14
N ARG A 36 2.05 -16.42 -1.30
CA ARG A 36 2.30 -15.03 -1.70
C ARG A 36 1.55 -14.07 -0.79
N VAL A 37 2.21 -12.98 -0.41
CA VAL A 37 1.61 -11.93 0.42
C VAL A 37 0.71 -11.05 -0.44
N MET A 38 -0.59 -11.04 -0.10
CA MET A 38 -1.64 -10.29 -0.78
C MET A 38 -2.05 -9.02 -0.01
N VAL A 39 -1.14 -8.45 0.79
CA VAL A 39 -1.37 -7.24 1.57
C VAL A 39 -0.25 -6.24 1.28
N ASP A 40 -0.60 -4.97 1.17
CA ASP A 40 0.34 -3.87 1.02
C ASP A 40 1.23 -3.74 2.27
N GLU A 41 2.55 -3.65 2.09
CA GLU A 41 3.50 -3.63 3.19
C GLU A 41 3.93 -2.19 3.55
N TRP A 42 3.75 -1.84 4.83
CA TRP A 42 4.09 -0.55 5.40
C TRP A 42 5.06 -0.74 6.58
N ILE A 43 6.07 0.10 6.68
CA ILE A 43 7.09 0.01 7.74
C ILE A 43 7.22 1.34 8.51
N ASP A 44 7.44 1.25 9.81
CA ASP A 44 7.47 2.43 10.69
C ASP A 44 8.83 3.18 10.73
N LEU A 45 9.89 2.59 10.16
CA LEU A 45 11.25 3.12 10.19
C LEU A 45 11.87 3.18 8.80
N TRP A 46 12.82 4.10 8.60
CA TRP A 46 13.56 4.20 7.35
C TRP A 46 14.38 2.92 7.11
N PRO A 47 14.18 2.20 5.99
CA PRO A 47 14.72 0.85 5.87
C PRO A 47 16.00 0.76 5.04
N ASP A 48 16.67 -0.38 5.17
CA ASP A 48 17.59 -0.96 4.18
C ASP A 48 16.84 -1.77 3.08
N LYS A 49 15.52 -1.55 2.93
CA LYS A 49 14.63 -2.27 2.01
C LYS A 49 14.34 -1.44 0.76
N LYS A 50 13.95 -2.10 -0.33
CA LYS A 50 13.55 -1.45 -1.59
C LYS A 50 12.29 -0.61 -1.38
N LEU A 51 12.46 0.71 -1.42
CA LEU A 51 11.37 1.67 -1.35
C LEU A 51 10.67 1.79 -2.71
N ASN A 52 9.35 1.99 -2.72
CA ASN A 52 8.61 2.28 -3.95
C ASN A 52 8.79 3.75 -4.33
N LYS A 53 9.60 4.00 -5.36
CA LYS A 53 9.88 5.34 -5.86
C LYS A 53 8.74 5.84 -6.72
N ALA A 54 8.35 7.10 -6.54
CA ALA A 54 7.29 7.73 -7.31
C ALA A 54 7.53 7.62 -8.82
N LEU A 55 6.53 7.14 -9.56
CA LEU A 55 6.59 6.88 -11.01
C LEU A 55 7.76 5.99 -11.46
N ASN A 56 8.39 5.24 -10.54
CA ASN A 56 9.60 4.45 -10.78
C ASN A 56 10.76 5.25 -11.40
N LYS A 57 10.82 6.57 -11.16
CA LYS A 57 11.84 7.46 -11.77
C LYS A 57 12.11 8.72 -10.93
N ASN A 58 13.09 9.51 -11.35
CA ASN A 58 13.27 10.87 -10.86
C ASN A 58 12.15 11.77 -11.41
N LEU A 59 11.47 12.48 -10.52
CA LEU A 59 10.41 13.40 -10.88
C LEU A 59 10.98 14.73 -11.38
N ASN A 60 10.27 15.38 -12.31
CA ASN A 60 10.51 16.78 -12.65
C ASN A 60 9.77 17.65 -11.63
N THR A 61 10.41 17.90 -10.49
CA THR A 61 9.81 18.57 -9.34
C THR A 61 9.92 20.09 -9.42
N HIS A 62 9.21 20.79 -8.54
CA HIS A 62 9.39 22.23 -8.37
C HIS A 62 10.81 22.56 -7.89
N GLN A 63 11.30 23.77 -8.21
CA GLN A 63 12.66 24.19 -7.87
C GLN A 63 12.92 24.07 -6.35
N GLY A 64 13.98 23.34 -5.99
CA GLY A 64 14.38 23.09 -4.59
C GLY A 64 13.80 21.82 -3.98
N GLU A 65 12.84 21.16 -4.62
CA GLU A 65 12.30 19.88 -4.17
C GLU A 65 13.14 18.71 -4.70
N ASN A 66 13.37 17.69 -3.88
CA ASN A 66 14.15 16.53 -4.31
C ASN A 66 13.37 15.70 -5.36
N PRO A 67 13.99 15.40 -6.53
CA PRO A 67 13.41 14.54 -7.58
C PRO A 67 13.09 13.11 -7.14
N GLU A 68 13.74 12.61 -6.08
CA GLU A 68 13.53 11.28 -5.53
C GLU A 68 12.51 11.33 -4.40
N GLN A 69 11.28 10.93 -4.72
CA GLN A 69 10.18 10.93 -3.77
C GLN A 69 9.59 9.52 -3.60
N TYR A 70 9.08 9.25 -2.40
CA TYR A 70 8.60 7.93 -1.98
C TYR A 70 7.23 8.03 -1.33
N VAL A 71 6.42 6.99 -1.45
CA VAL A 71 5.08 6.95 -0.84
C VAL A 71 5.20 6.75 0.67
N ALA A 72 4.59 7.64 1.43
CA ALA A 72 4.45 7.51 2.87
C ALA A 72 3.03 7.84 3.35
N LEU A 73 2.70 7.26 4.49
CA LEU A 73 1.46 7.40 5.22
C LEU A 73 1.75 7.99 6.60
N TRP A 74 0.93 8.96 6.99
CA TRP A 74 0.92 9.51 8.33
C TRP A 74 -0.51 9.86 8.74
N TYR A 75 -0.68 10.27 9.99
CA TYR A 75 -1.99 10.58 10.54
C TYR A 75 -2.03 12.00 11.10
N GLN A 76 -3.05 12.75 10.69
CA GLN A 76 -3.35 14.07 11.23
C GLN A 76 -4.75 14.04 11.83
N GLN A 77 -4.87 14.27 13.14
CA GLN A 77 -6.16 14.25 13.85
C GLN A 77 -6.95 12.93 13.65
N GLY A 78 -6.23 11.82 13.49
CA GLY A 78 -6.81 10.49 13.25
C GLY A 78 -7.22 10.24 11.79
N GLU A 79 -7.06 11.20 10.89
CA GLU A 79 -7.28 10.99 9.45
C GLU A 79 -5.98 10.55 8.76
N PRO A 80 -6.02 9.50 7.91
CA PRO A 80 -4.87 9.06 7.14
C PRO A 80 -4.54 10.08 6.04
N VAL A 81 -3.25 10.41 5.92
CA VAL A 81 -2.73 11.29 4.87
C VAL A 81 -1.62 10.54 4.14
N MET A 82 -1.83 10.26 2.85
CA MET A 82 -0.82 9.66 1.98
C MET A 82 -0.20 10.70 1.06
N GLN A 83 1.12 10.85 1.13
CA GLN A 83 1.87 11.84 0.35
C GLN A 83 3.19 11.25 -0.13
N LEU A 84 3.78 11.94 -1.11
CA LEU A 84 5.16 11.72 -1.51
C LEU A 84 6.08 12.48 -0.57
N ILE A 85 7.01 11.77 0.06
CA ILE A 85 8.01 12.35 0.96
C ILE A 85 9.40 12.27 0.35
N LEU A 86 10.26 13.19 0.79
CA LEU A 86 11.69 13.17 0.49
C LEU A 86 12.42 12.26 1.48
N VAL A 87 13.50 11.65 1.01
CA VAL A 87 14.45 10.93 1.87
C VAL A 87 15.01 11.85 2.93
N GLY A 88 14.90 11.47 4.20
CA GLY A 88 15.48 12.21 5.33
C GLY A 88 14.54 13.21 6.02
N ILE A 89 13.26 13.29 5.63
CA ILE A 89 12.26 14.02 6.43
C ILE A 89 12.12 13.34 7.79
N LYS A 90 12.48 14.06 8.86
CA LYS A 90 12.24 13.66 10.25
C LYS A 90 10.91 14.22 10.73
N THR A 91 9.81 13.55 10.40
CA THR A 91 8.56 13.75 11.15
C THR A 91 8.39 12.62 12.17
N HIS A 92 7.54 12.85 13.17
CA HIS A 92 7.23 11.84 14.17
C HIS A 92 6.32 10.77 13.52
N SER A 93 6.66 9.50 13.74
CA SER A 93 5.94 8.27 13.31
C SER A 93 5.32 8.33 11.90
N LEU A 94 6.13 8.00 10.89
CA LEU A 94 5.69 7.78 9.51
C LEU A 94 5.64 6.29 9.20
N GLN A 95 4.76 5.91 8.28
CA GLN A 95 4.78 4.62 7.63
C GLN A 95 5.24 4.76 6.19
N ILE A 96 6.29 4.06 5.80
CA ILE A 96 6.83 4.10 4.44
C ILE A 96 6.34 2.88 3.68
N PHE A 97 5.87 3.10 2.46
CA PHE A 97 5.44 2.03 1.58
C PHE A 97 6.65 1.32 0.96
N ILE A 98 6.68 -0.01 1.04
CA ILE A 98 7.76 -0.80 0.47
C ILE A 98 7.26 -1.84 -0.53
N GLU A 99 8.15 -2.20 -1.45
CA GLU A 99 7.92 -3.31 -2.36
C GLU A 99 8.53 -4.57 -1.74
N LEU A 100 7.71 -5.58 -1.49
CA LEU A 100 8.18 -6.88 -1.03
C LEU A 100 9.04 -7.56 -2.12
N PRO A 101 10.00 -8.43 -1.74
CA PRO A 101 10.78 -9.19 -2.71
C PRO A 101 9.93 -10.06 -3.65
N ASP A 102 10.38 -10.25 -4.89
CA ASP A 102 9.67 -10.96 -5.96
C ASP A 102 9.21 -12.38 -5.56
N PHE A 103 10.00 -13.08 -4.74
CA PHE A 103 9.71 -14.44 -4.28
C PHE A 103 8.60 -14.52 -3.21
N VAL A 104 8.21 -13.38 -2.63
CA VAL A 104 7.19 -13.29 -1.57
C VAL A 104 5.94 -12.56 -2.04
N ARG A 105 6.07 -11.55 -2.90
CA ARG A 105 4.96 -10.66 -3.22
C ARG A 105 3.89 -11.33 -4.09
N GLY A 106 2.64 -10.97 -3.81
CA GLY A 106 1.47 -11.34 -4.61
C GLY A 106 1.12 -10.33 -5.71
N TYR A 107 1.64 -9.12 -5.60
CA TYR A 107 1.34 -8.02 -6.51
C TYR A 107 2.62 -7.37 -7.04
N ASP A 108 2.58 -6.96 -8.30
CA ASP A 108 3.43 -5.87 -8.79
C ASP A 108 2.74 -4.53 -8.55
N TYR A 109 3.48 -3.43 -8.62
CA TYR A 109 2.90 -2.09 -8.51
C TYR A 109 3.17 -1.29 -9.77
N ASP A 110 2.14 -0.57 -10.22
CA ASP A 110 2.26 0.37 -11.33
C ASP A 110 1.50 1.67 -11.05
N TRP A 111 1.95 2.74 -11.66
CA TRP A 111 1.33 4.05 -11.56
C TRP A 111 0.33 4.21 -12.71
N LYS A 112 -0.95 4.40 -12.39
CA LYS A 112 -2.03 4.56 -13.36
C LYS A 112 -2.68 5.93 -13.27
N LEU A 113 -3.28 6.38 -14.36
CA LEU A 113 -4.05 7.63 -14.36
C LEU A 113 -5.22 7.53 -13.39
N PHE A 114 -5.47 8.62 -12.68
CA PHE A 114 -6.62 8.77 -11.79
C PHE A 114 -7.92 8.44 -12.52
N SER A 115 -8.09 8.91 -13.75
CA SER A 115 -9.30 8.67 -14.56
C SER A 115 -9.58 7.18 -14.80
N LEU A 116 -8.56 6.34 -14.85
CA LEU A 116 -8.71 4.88 -14.97
C LEU A 116 -9.12 4.27 -13.63
N CYS A 117 -8.54 4.76 -12.53
CA CYS A 117 -8.74 4.22 -11.18
C CYS A 117 -10.09 4.63 -10.57
N ALA A 118 -10.60 5.80 -10.97
CA ALA A 118 -11.84 6.40 -10.50
C ALA A 118 -13.10 5.85 -11.19
N LEU A 119 -12.95 4.91 -12.13
CA LEU A 119 -14.08 4.19 -12.70
C LEU A 119 -14.71 3.28 -11.63
N PHE A 120 -16.04 3.24 -11.62
CA PHE A 120 -16.82 2.33 -10.80
C PHE A 120 -17.10 1.03 -11.57
N GLY A 121 -17.20 -0.10 -10.86
CA GLY A 121 -17.50 -1.41 -11.47
C GLY A 121 -16.27 -2.30 -11.62
N GLU A 122 -16.32 -3.21 -12.60
CA GLU A 122 -15.20 -4.10 -12.92
C GLU A 122 -14.03 -3.30 -13.48
N LYS A 123 -12.90 -3.38 -12.79
CA LYS A 123 -11.66 -2.72 -13.19
C LYS A 123 -10.49 -3.65 -12.97
N GLU A 124 -9.51 -3.55 -13.84
CA GLU A 124 -8.25 -4.29 -13.74
C GLU A 124 -7.38 -3.75 -12.58
N TRP A 125 -7.47 -2.44 -12.31
CA TRP A 125 -6.59 -1.75 -11.37
C TRP A 125 -7.35 -1.19 -10.18
N PHE A 126 -6.95 -1.62 -8.99
CA PHE A 126 -7.38 -1.06 -7.72
C PHE A 126 -6.23 -0.25 -7.15
N SER A 127 -6.49 0.93 -6.61
CA SER A 127 -5.44 1.72 -5.99
C SER A 127 -5.00 1.09 -4.67
N VAL A 128 -3.74 1.35 -4.29
CA VAL A 128 -3.32 1.27 -2.89
C VAL A 128 -4.17 2.26 -2.11
N HIS A 129 -4.82 1.82 -1.05
CA HIS A 129 -5.65 2.70 -0.23
C HIS A 129 -5.69 2.28 1.23
N VAL A 130 -5.94 3.27 2.10
CA VAL A 130 -6.37 3.03 3.49
C VAL A 130 -7.85 3.37 3.56
N ASP A 131 -8.67 2.34 3.82
CA ASP A 131 -10.11 2.49 3.92
C ASP A 131 -10.52 3.11 5.24
N ARG A 132 -11.30 4.20 5.16
CA ARG A 132 -12.04 4.75 6.30
C ARG A 132 -13.38 5.33 5.86
N LYS A 133 -13.49 6.66 5.78
CA LYS A 133 -14.65 7.39 5.20
C LYS A 133 -14.48 7.60 3.70
N ASP A 134 -13.23 7.74 3.26
CA ASP A 134 -12.81 7.95 1.89
C ASP A 134 -11.75 6.92 1.47
N ILE A 135 -11.50 6.82 0.17
CA ILE A 135 -10.46 5.96 -0.40
C ILE A 135 -9.22 6.84 -0.59
N ILE A 136 -8.40 6.92 0.44
CA ILE A 136 -7.15 7.70 0.42
C ILE A 136 -6.07 6.85 -0.22
N SER A 137 -5.66 7.24 -1.42
CA SER A 137 -4.58 6.63 -2.20
C SER A 137 -3.38 7.60 -2.28
N PRO A 138 -2.17 7.13 -2.63
CA PRO A 138 -1.03 8.02 -2.78
C PRO A 138 -1.35 9.18 -3.72
N CYS A 139 -1.22 10.41 -3.21
CA CYS A 139 -1.51 11.68 -3.89
C CYS A 139 -2.97 11.95 -4.26
N ALA A 140 -3.93 11.09 -3.92
CA ALA A 140 -5.31 11.26 -4.35
C ALA A 140 -6.37 10.65 -3.42
N ASP A 141 -7.41 11.44 -3.15
CA ASP A 141 -8.71 10.95 -2.70
C ASP A 141 -9.57 10.63 -3.93
N ILE A 142 -9.71 9.33 -4.21
CA ILE A 142 -10.39 8.83 -5.40
C ILE A 142 -11.88 9.09 -5.34
N ARG A 143 -12.49 8.92 -4.15
CA ARG A 143 -13.93 9.06 -3.96
C ARG A 143 -14.36 10.51 -4.15
N ASN A 144 -13.61 11.44 -3.57
CA ASN A 144 -13.94 12.87 -3.63
C ASN A 144 -13.33 13.60 -4.82
N LYS A 145 -12.56 12.91 -5.68
CA LYS A 145 -11.88 13.48 -6.86
C LYS A 145 -11.01 14.68 -6.47
N LYS A 146 -10.17 14.48 -5.45
CA LYS A 146 -9.21 15.48 -4.98
C LYS A 146 -7.81 14.89 -4.96
N ALA A 147 -6.82 15.72 -5.20
CA ALA A 147 -5.43 15.41 -4.93
C ALA A 147 -4.83 16.55 -4.10
N SER A 148 -3.89 16.24 -3.23
CA SER A 148 -3.13 17.28 -2.55
C SER A 148 -1.65 16.94 -2.51
N ALA A 149 -0.84 18.00 -2.52
CA ALA A 149 0.60 17.92 -2.33
C ALA A 149 1.03 19.10 -1.47
N ALA A 150 2.00 18.88 -0.58
CA ALA A 150 2.62 19.94 0.20
C ALA A 150 3.95 20.35 -0.43
N PHE A 151 4.10 21.62 -0.76
CA PHE A 151 5.36 22.20 -1.21
C PHE A 151 5.41 23.69 -0.85
N GLY A 152 6.61 24.25 -0.70
CA GLY A 152 6.76 25.66 -0.29
C GLY A 152 6.12 26.01 1.06
N GLY A 153 5.99 25.02 1.97
CA GLY A 153 5.38 25.20 3.30
C GLY A 153 3.86 25.31 3.31
N LYS A 154 3.17 25.02 2.19
CA LYS A 154 1.70 25.07 2.09
C LYS A 154 1.15 23.82 1.43
N GLU A 155 -0.06 23.41 1.81
CA GLU A 155 -0.81 22.39 1.09
C GLU A 155 -1.49 23.00 -0.15
N HIS A 156 -1.29 22.35 -1.29
CA HIS A 156 -1.91 22.68 -2.57
C HIS A 156 -2.92 21.59 -2.93
N ILE A 157 -4.19 21.97 -3.05
CA ILE A 157 -5.30 21.05 -3.36
C ILE A 157 -5.70 21.21 -4.83
N MET A 158 -5.83 20.09 -5.52
CA MET A 158 -6.31 19.98 -6.89
C MET A 158 -7.69 19.32 -6.91
N GLY A 159 -8.69 20.02 -7.46
CA GLY A 159 -10.04 19.49 -7.68
C GLY A 159 -10.19 18.87 -9.08
N PRO A 160 -10.96 19.47 -10.02
CA PRO A 160 -11.30 18.86 -11.31
C PRO A 160 -10.10 18.38 -12.16
N SER A 161 -8.94 19.04 -12.04
CA SER A 161 -7.71 18.68 -12.74
C SER A 161 -7.04 17.39 -12.24
N VAL A 162 -7.57 16.75 -11.19
CA VAL A 162 -7.06 15.50 -10.62
C VAL A 162 -7.02 14.35 -11.63
N GLN A 163 -7.82 14.41 -12.70
CA GLN A 163 -7.93 13.33 -13.70
C GLN A 163 -6.59 12.97 -14.37
N LYS A 164 -5.64 13.91 -14.41
CA LYS A 164 -4.30 13.72 -14.99
C LYS A 164 -3.27 13.20 -13.99
N GLN A 165 -3.64 13.11 -12.71
CA GLN A 165 -2.73 12.64 -11.67
C GLN A 165 -2.52 11.13 -11.76
N MET A 166 -1.37 10.71 -11.27
CA MET A 166 -0.99 9.30 -11.23
C MET A 166 -1.28 8.74 -9.83
N VAL A 167 -1.79 7.51 -9.79
CA VAL A 167 -2.18 6.79 -8.58
C VAL A 167 -1.46 5.44 -8.58
N LEU A 168 -0.92 5.05 -7.44
CA LEU A 168 -0.26 3.75 -7.27
C LEU A 168 -1.30 2.63 -7.17
N CYS A 169 -1.16 1.59 -7.99
CA CYS A 169 -2.09 0.46 -8.06
C CYS A 169 -1.35 -0.88 -8.05
N PRO A 170 -1.73 -1.85 -7.20
CA PRO A 170 -1.30 -3.24 -7.34
C PRO A 170 -1.84 -3.91 -8.62
N LYS A 171 -1.03 -4.77 -9.21
CA LYS A 171 -1.36 -5.74 -10.27
C LYS A 171 -1.15 -7.14 -9.73
N ASP A 172 -2.18 -7.97 -9.74
CA ASP A 172 -2.05 -9.36 -9.28
C ASP A 172 -1.10 -10.16 -10.18
N LEU A 173 -0.15 -10.84 -9.56
CA LEU A 173 0.81 -11.71 -10.26
C LEU A 173 0.20 -13.08 -10.57
N ALA A 174 -0.87 -13.48 -9.88
CA ALA A 174 -1.49 -14.79 -10.04
C ALA A 174 -2.39 -14.89 -11.29
N THR A 175 -2.66 -13.80 -12.00
CA THR A 175 -3.73 -13.76 -13.00
C THR A 175 -3.33 -13.07 -14.31
N ASN A 176 -3.09 -13.89 -15.36
CA ASN A 176 -3.53 -13.58 -16.73
C ASN A 176 -5.06 -13.68 -16.89
N LEU A 177 -5.81 -13.64 -15.77
CA LEU A 177 -7.26 -13.78 -15.69
C LEU A 177 -7.85 -12.45 -15.24
N ILE A 178 -8.64 -11.87 -16.12
CA ILE A 178 -9.22 -10.52 -16.12
C ILE A 178 -10.34 -10.40 -15.06
N ASN A 179 -10.12 -10.84 -13.83
CA ASN A 179 -11.10 -10.68 -12.75
C ASN A 179 -10.38 -10.39 -11.44
N CYS A 180 -9.85 -9.17 -11.33
CA CYS A 180 -9.49 -8.58 -10.05
C CYS A 180 -10.79 -8.30 -9.26
N LYS A 181 -11.39 -9.34 -8.67
CA LYS A 181 -12.23 -9.16 -7.48
C LYS A 181 -11.29 -9.32 -6.30
N ARG A 182 -10.74 -8.20 -5.79
CA ARG A 182 -10.18 -8.20 -4.43
C ARG A 182 -11.32 -8.74 -3.53
N PRO A 183 -11.13 -9.84 -2.79
CA PRO A 183 -12.21 -10.43 -2.01
C PRO A 183 -12.78 -9.35 -1.10
N PRO A 184 -14.12 -9.26 -0.96
CA PRO A 184 -14.69 -8.31 -0.03
C PRO A 184 -14.12 -8.63 1.36
N LEU A 185 -13.79 -7.58 2.13
CA LEU A 185 -13.05 -7.65 3.41
C LEU A 185 -13.60 -8.63 4.46
N ASN A 186 -14.80 -9.18 4.25
CA ASN A 186 -15.49 -10.15 5.08
C ASN A 186 -15.27 -11.63 4.69
N GLU A 187 -14.57 -11.94 3.60
CA GLU A 187 -14.27 -13.32 3.17
C GLU A 187 -12.76 -13.58 3.09
N TRP A 188 -12.08 -13.46 4.23
CA TRP A 188 -10.72 -13.98 4.41
C TRP A 188 -10.77 -15.34 5.13
N SER A 189 -11.32 -16.35 4.48
CA SER A 189 -11.09 -17.73 4.89
C SER A 189 -9.81 -18.22 4.22
N PHE A 190 -8.69 -18.18 4.95
CA PHE A 190 -7.53 -18.97 4.57
C PHE A 190 -7.96 -20.44 4.55
N VAL A 191 -7.86 -21.07 3.38
CA VAL A 191 -7.90 -22.52 3.25
C VAL A 191 -6.68 -23.05 4.01
N THR A 192 -6.91 -23.43 5.26
CA THR A 192 -6.04 -24.39 5.95
C THR A 192 -6.72 -25.73 5.77
N ASN A 193 -6.25 -26.50 4.77
CA ASN A 193 -6.50 -27.93 4.79
C ASN A 193 -5.63 -28.50 5.93
N LEU A 194 -6.28 -28.85 7.03
CA LEU A 194 -5.85 -29.96 7.90
C LEU A 194 -6.44 -31.25 7.33
#